data_AF-A0A9P1HCH9-F1
#
_entry.id   AF-A0A9P1HCH9-F1
#
_cell.length_a   1.000
_cell.length_b   1.000
_cell.length_c   1.000
_cell.angle_alpha   90.00
_cell.angle_beta   90.00
_cell.angle_gamma   90.00
#
_symmetry.space_group_name_H-M   'P 1'
#
loop_
_entity.id
_entity.type
_entity.pdbx_description
1 polymer ?
#
loop_
_entity_poly.entity_id
_entity_poly.type
_entity_poly.pdbx_seq_one_letter_code
_entity_poly.pdbx_strand_id
1 'polypeptide(L)'
;MRDRMRRRWTGPAISKQECTVINIGDPEGPPRLISYLSSGQGFAWNPEIFLPSYIDYDYVPLENRRDPIHEIFLTDEEAKGMLPQ
;
A
#
# COMPACT_ATOMS: atom_id res chain seq x y z
N MET A 1 5.09 12.08 35.52
CA MET A 1 4.13 12.17 34.39
C MET A 1 4.93 12.26 33.11
N ARG A 2 4.92 11.21 32.28
CA ARG A 2 5.46 11.26 30.92
C ARG A 2 4.28 11.24 29.98
N ASP A 3 4.14 12.30 29.19
CA ASP A 3 3.17 12.35 28.11
C ASP A 3 3.49 11.22 27.14
N ARG A 4 2.64 10.19 27.16
CA ARG A 4 2.72 9.09 26.20
C ARG A 4 2.16 9.66 24.92
N MET A 5 3.04 10.13 24.03
CA MET A 5 2.68 10.65 22.72
C MET A 5 1.73 9.65 22.02
N ARG A 6 0.42 9.91 22.10
CA ARG A 6 -0.62 9.08 21.52
C ARG A 6 -0.42 9.15 20.00
N ARG A 7 0.17 8.11 19.42
CA ARG A 7 0.12 7.92 17.97
C ARG A 7 -1.33 7.58 17.64
N ARG A 8 -2.09 8.63 17.34
CA ARG A 8 -3.43 8.54 16.77
C ARG A 8 -3.33 7.65 15.54
N TRP A 9 -4.30 6.76 15.34
CA TRP A 9 -4.40 5.93 14.14
C TRP A 9 -4.84 6.83 12.97
N THR A 10 -3.93 7.68 12.52
CA THR A 10 -4.06 8.47 11.30
C THR A 10 -3.01 7.97 10.33
N GLY A 11 -3.09 6.68 10.00
CA GLY A 11 -2.50 6.18 8.77
C GLY A 11 -3.38 6.59 7.59
N PRO A 12 -2.82 6.93 6.41
CA PRO A 12 -3.61 7.32 5.26
C PRO A 12 -4.30 6.07 4.68
N ALA A 13 -5.54 5.84 5.08
CA ALA A 13 -6.44 4.78 4.59
C ALA A 13 -6.09 3.33 4.98
N ILE A 14 -7.14 2.53 5.21
CA ILE A 14 -7.07 1.06 5.42
C ILE A 14 -6.57 0.37 4.14
N SER A 15 -6.99 0.90 2.99
CA SER A 15 -6.55 0.51 1.65
C SER A 15 -6.83 1.66 0.68
N LYS A 16 -5.98 1.83 -0.33
CA LYS A 16 -6.11 2.81 -1.41
C LYS A 16 -5.84 2.09 -2.73
N GLN A 17 -6.73 2.28 -3.70
CA GLN A 17 -6.56 1.77 -5.06
C GLN A 17 -6.76 2.93 -6.05
N GLU A 18 -5.78 3.12 -6.92
CA GLU A 18 -5.82 4.11 -8.01
C GLU A 18 -5.35 3.44 -9.31
N CYS A 19 -6.01 3.75 -10.41
CA CYS A 19 -5.62 3.31 -11.75
C CYS A 19 -5.47 4.53 -12.64
N THR A 20 -4.30 4.69 -13.25
CA THR A 20 -4.02 5.76 -14.22
C THR A 20 -3.64 5.16 -15.55
N VAL A 21 -4.28 5.63 -16.61
CA VAL A 21 -4.03 5.17 -17.98
C VAL A 21 -3.31 6.31 -18.73
N ILE A 22 -2.08 6.05 -19.17
CA ILE A 22 -1.27 7.00 -19.93
C ILE A 22 -1.17 6.51 -21.38
N ASN A 23 -1.61 7.34 -22.32
CA ASN A 23 -1.49 7.08 -23.75
C ASN A 23 -0.08 7.46 -24.22
N ILE A 24 0.79 6.47 -24.38
CA ILE A 24 2.19 6.66 -24.82
C ILE A 24 2.36 6.42 -26.34
N GLY A 25 1.36 5.83 -26.99
CA GLY A 25 1.39 5.49 -28.41
C GLY A 25 0.64 6.46 -29.33
N ASP A 26 0.75 6.19 -30.63
CA ASP A 26 -0.01 6.84 -31.72
C ASP A 26 -1.53 6.73 -31.48
N PRO A 27 -2.36 7.77 -31.74
CA PRO A 27 -3.82 7.72 -31.64
C PRO A 27 -4.49 6.49 -32.28
N GLU A 28 -3.91 5.92 -33.33
CA GLU A 28 -4.41 4.75 -34.06
C GLU A 28 -3.62 3.45 -33.77
N GLY A 29 -2.50 3.54 -33.04
CA GLY A 29 -1.66 2.40 -32.65
C GLY A 29 -2.11 1.79 -31.32
N PRO A 30 -1.67 0.56 -30.95
CA PRO A 30 -2.07 -0.06 -29.69
C PRO A 30 -1.47 0.71 -28.50
N PRO A 31 -2.28 1.34 -27.63
CA PRO A 31 -1.72 2.11 -26.53
C PRO A 31 -2.14 1.52 -25.17
N ARG A 32 -1.34 1.86 -24.17
CA ARG A 32 -1.73 2.34 -22.84
C ARG A 32 -0.78 1.75 -21.80
N LEU A 33 0.08 2.61 -21.24
CA LEU A 33 0.71 2.29 -19.97
C LEU A 33 -0.38 2.41 -18.91
N ILE A 34 -0.79 1.27 -18.36
CA ILE A 34 -1.74 1.22 -17.26
C ILE A 34 -0.94 1.12 -15.98
N SER A 35 -0.97 2.16 -15.16
CA SER A 35 -0.37 2.19 -13.84
C SER A 35 -1.45 1.89 -12.80
N TYR A 36 -1.24 0.83 -12.03
CA TYR A 36 -2.09 0.47 -10.89
C TYR A 36 -1.32 0.73 -9.60
N LEU A 37 -1.84 1.62 -8.76
CA LEU A 37 -1.36 1.84 -7.40
C LEU A 37 -2.35 1.19 -6.43
N SER A 38 -1.98 0.06 -5.85
CA SER A 38 -2.66 -0.52 -4.69
C SER A 38 -1.75 -0.38 -3.49
N SER A 39 -2.24 0.18 -2.39
CA SER A 39 -1.57 0.22 -1.10
C SER A 39 -2.56 -0.05 0.02
N GLY A 40 -2.13 -0.69 1.10
CA GLY A 40 -2.99 -1.02 2.22
C GLY A 40 -2.20 -1.59 3.38
N GLN A 41 -2.82 -1.64 4.57
CA GLN A 41 -2.15 -2.22 5.72
C GLN A 41 -1.92 -3.72 5.49
N GLY A 42 -0.67 -4.17 5.63
CA GLY A 42 -0.29 -5.56 5.35
C GLY A 42 -0.22 -5.92 3.86
N PHE A 43 -0.35 -4.94 2.96
CA PHE A 43 -0.22 -5.14 1.53
C PHE A 43 1.16 -4.67 1.04
N ALA A 44 1.89 -5.55 0.37
CA ALA A 44 3.15 -5.25 -0.30
C ALA A 44 3.18 -5.91 -1.68
N TRP A 45 3.56 -5.14 -2.71
CA TRP A 45 3.83 -5.71 -4.03
C TRP A 45 5.13 -6.50 -4.00
N ASN A 46 5.21 -7.59 -4.77
CA ASN A 46 6.50 -8.15 -5.13
C ASN A 46 7.17 -7.21 -6.15
N PRO A 47 8.26 -6.51 -5.79
CA PRO A 47 8.92 -5.57 -6.68
C PRO A 47 9.55 -6.26 -7.89
N GLU A 48 9.93 -7.54 -7.79
CA GLU A 48 10.54 -8.30 -8.90
C GLU A 48 9.62 -8.42 -10.12
N ILE A 49 8.30 -8.29 -9.94
CA ILE A 49 7.33 -8.34 -11.05
C ILE A 49 7.56 -7.19 -12.04
N PHE A 50 8.08 -6.05 -11.58
CA PHE A 50 8.21 -4.83 -12.37
C PHE A 50 9.65 -4.39 -12.61
N LEU A 51 10.63 -5.07 -12.02
CA LEU A 51 12.04 -4.71 -12.15
C LEU A 51 12.62 -5.27 -13.47
N PRO A 52 13.36 -4.44 -14.24
CA PRO A 52 14.15 -4.94 -15.36
C PRO A 52 15.21 -5.95 -14.90
N SER A 53 15.47 -6.96 -15.75
CA SER A 53 16.38 -8.08 -15.44
C SER A 53 17.84 -7.70 -15.17
N TYR A 54 18.25 -6.48 -15.53
CA TYR A 54 19.60 -5.96 -15.30
C TYR A 54 19.77 -5.24 -13.95
N ILE A 55 18.70 -5.04 -13.19
CA ILE A 55 18.77 -4.42 -11.86
C ILE A 55 19.02 -5.51 -10.83
N ASP A 56 20.12 -5.36 -10.10
CA ASP A 56 20.39 -6.16 -8.91
C ASP A 56 19.67 -5.51 -7.71
N TYR A 57 18.59 -6.14 -7.25
CA TYR A 57 17.76 -5.65 -6.16
C TYR A 57 17.69 -6.71 -5.06
N ASP A 58 18.23 -6.37 -3.89
CA ASP A 58 18.26 -7.26 -2.71
C ASP A 58 16.87 -7.31 -2.07
N TYR A 59 16.04 -8.22 -2.59
CA TYR A 59 14.67 -8.43 -2.13
C TYR A 59 14.59 -9.59 -1.14
N VAL A 60 13.93 -9.33 0.00
CA VAL A 60 13.50 -10.39 0.91
C VAL A 60 12.10 -10.86 0.50
N PRO A 61 11.92 -12.15 0.13
CA PRO A 61 10.61 -12.69 -0.22
C PRO A 61 9.54 -12.36 0.83
N LEU A 62 8.31 -12.05 0.40
CA LEU A 62 7.22 -11.68 1.31
C LEU A 62 6.99 -12.73 2.40
N GLU A 63 7.16 -14.02 2.08
CA GLU A 63 7.03 -15.14 3.02
C GLU A 63 8.06 -15.07 4.18
N ASN A 64 9.22 -14.48 3.92
CA ASN A 64 10.32 -14.33 4.87
C ASN A 64 10.34 -12.94 5.53
N ARG A 65 9.57 -11.99 5.00
CA ARG A 65 9.48 -10.63 5.53
C ARG A 65 8.73 -10.65 6.85
N ARG A 66 9.43 -10.31 7.93
CA ARG A 66 8.85 -10.13 9.26
C ARG A 66 8.50 -8.67 9.47
N ASP A 67 7.23 -8.33 9.30
CA ASP A 67 6.75 -7.00 9.67
C ASP A 67 6.64 -6.90 11.21
N PRO A 68 6.98 -5.74 11.80
CA PRO A 68 6.83 -5.53 13.23
C PRO A 68 5.36 -5.67 13.65
N ILE A 69 5.13 -6.40 14.74
CA ILE A 69 3.80 -6.50 15.34
C ILE A 69 3.46 -5.13 15.96
N HIS A 70 2.35 -4.56 15.54
CA HIS A 70 1.80 -3.34 16.10
C HIS A 70 0.53 -3.68 16.88
N GLU A 71 0.53 -3.40 18.18
CA GLU A 71 -0.70 -3.47 18.99
C GLU A 71 -1.61 -2.30 18.60
N ILE A 72 -2.84 -2.63 18.24
CA ILE A 72 -3.87 -1.65 17.88
C ILE A 72 -4.84 -1.52 19.04
N PHE A 73 -4.92 -0.31 19.60
CA PHE A 73 -5.90 0.03 20.62
C PHE A 73 -7.01 0.86 19.98
N LEU A 74 -8.24 0.37 20.07
CA LEU A 74 -9.43 0.96 19.48
C LEU A 74 -10.40 1.38 20.59
N THR A 75 -10.94 2.59 20.52
CA THR A 75 -12.09 2.96 21.36
C THR A 75 -13.41 2.57 20.67
N ASP A 76 -14.48 2.47 21.45
CA ASP A 76 -15.82 2.13 20.93
C ASP A 76 -16.34 3.16 19.93
N GLU A 77 -15.97 4.43 20.08
CA GLU A 77 -16.32 5.49 19.13
C GLU A 77 -15.59 5.33 17.79
N GLU A 78 -14.29 5.00 17.84
CA GLU A 78 -13.47 4.75 16.64
C GLU A 78 -13.98 3.51 15.90
N ALA A 79 -14.31 2.44 16.62
CA ALA A 79 -14.84 1.20 16.04
C ALA A 79 -16.18 1.42 15.30
N LYS A 80 -17.07 2.25 15.85
CA LYS A 80 -18.35 2.62 15.21
C LYS A 80 -18.17 3.39 13.90
N GLY A 81 -17.10 4.18 13.77
CA GLY A 81 -16.81 4.97 12.56
C GLY A 81 -16.13 4.18 11.44
N MET A 82 -15.65 2.96 11.71
CA MET A 82 -14.89 2.15 10.76
C MET A 82 -15.75 1.23 9.89
N LEU A 83 -16.95 0.88 10.33
CA LEU A 83 -17.86 -0.01 9.60
C LEU A 83 -18.94 0.80 8.88
N PRO A 84 -19.29 0.44 7.63
CA PRO A 84 -20.43 1.05 6.96
C PRO A 84 -21.73 0.76 7.74
N GLN A 85 -22.65 1.73 7.74
CA GLN A 85 -23.99 1.58 8.35
C GLN A 85 -24.94 0.81 7.43
#